data_AF-A0A2V1P5Q7-F1
#
_entry.id   AF-A0A2V1P5Q7-F1
#
_cell.length_a   1.000
_cell.length_b   1.000
_cell.length_c   1.000
_cell.angle_alpha   90.00
_cell.angle_beta   90.00
_cell.angle_gamma   90.00
#
_symmetry.space_group_name_H-M   'P 1'
#
loop_
_entity.id
_entity.type
_entity.pdbx_description
1 polymer ?
#
loop_
_entity_poly.entity_id
_entity_poly.type
_entity_poly.pdbx_seq_one_letter_code
_entity_poly.pdbx_strand_id
1 'polypeptide(L)' 'MPVSASDVISKIVLLFLVFIGVLGMFGKLRAPRIVRRAQDRLSSAKCPRCGKYTFGKSCDCKGRG' A
#
# COMPACT_ATOMS: atom_id res chain seq x y z
N MET A 1 -11.99 38.56 -27.12
CA MET A 1 -11.72 38.06 -25.77
C MET A 1 -10.49 37.17 -25.83
N PRO A 2 -9.30 37.65 -25.43
CA PRO A 2 -8.08 36.88 -25.54
C PRO A 2 -8.14 35.75 -24.51
N VAL A 3 -8.28 34.51 -24.97
CA VAL A 3 -8.05 33.33 -24.12
C VAL A 3 -6.55 33.36 -23.83
N SER A 4 -6.21 33.76 -22.62
CA SER A 4 -4.85 33.99 -22.19
C SER A 4 -4.09 32.66 -22.27
N ALA A 5 -2.88 32.64 -22.82
CA ALA A 5 -2.06 31.41 -22.87
C ALA A 5 -1.85 30.78 -21.47
N SER A 6 -2.04 31.57 -20.40
CA SER A 6 -2.09 31.09 -19.02
C SER A 6 -3.24 30.11 -18.75
N ASP A 7 -4.41 30.26 -19.38
CA ASP A 7 -5.57 29.38 -19.18
C ASP A 7 -5.28 27.95 -19.61
N VAL A 8 -4.61 27.77 -20.75
CA VAL A 8 -4.29 26.42 -21.27
C VAL A 8 -3.24 25.72 -20.41
N ILE A 9 -2.23 26.47 -19.93
CA ILE A 9 -1.16 25.93 -19.07
C ILE A 9 -1.74 25.52 -17.72
N SER A 10 -2.51 26.38 -17.06
CA SER A 10 -3.13 26.07 -15.78
C SER A 10 -4.08 24.87 -15.88
N LYS A 11 -4.82 24.74 -16.98
CA LYS A 11 -5.74 23.62 -17.21
C LYS A 11 -5.00 22.28 -17.36
N ILE A 12 -3.88 22.27 -18.10
CA ILE A 12 -3.02 21.07 -18.25
C ILE A 12 -2.40 20.67 -16.91
N VAL A 13 -1.86 21.63 -16.15
CA VAL A 13 -1.26 21.38 -14.83
C VAL A 13 -2.31 20.82 -13.86
N LEU A 14 -3.52 21.40 -13.85
CA LEU A 14 -4.63 20.95 -13.01
C LEU A 14 -5.07 19.53 -13.38
N LEU A 15 -5.24 19.24 -14.67
CA LEU A 15 -5.58 17.89 -15.16
C LEU A 15 -4.51 16.86 -14.76
N PHE A 16 -3.23 17.21 -14.87
CA PHE A 16 -2.12 16.32 -14.54
C PHE A 16 -2.03 16.03 -13.04
N LEU A 17 -2.18 17.06 -12.20
CA LEU A 17 -2.20 16.92 -10.74
C LEU A 17 -3.37 16.05 -10.27
N VAL A 18 -4.58 16.29 -10.80
CA VAL A 18 -5.75 15.47 -10.50
C VAL A 18 -5.52 14.02 -10.94
N PHE A 19 -4.97 13.81 -12.13
CA PHE A 19 -4.70 12.48 -12.66
C PHE A 19 -3.73 11.69 -11.77
N ILE A 20 -2.59 12.27 -11.37
CA ILE A 20 -1.63 11.59 -10.49
C ILE A 20 -2.24 11.36 -9.10
N GLY A 21 -3.01 12.31 -8.57
CA GLY A 21 -3.72 12.14 -7.29
C GLY A 21 -4.69 10.96 -7.32
N VAL A 22 -5.49 10.85 -8.38
CA VAL A 22 -6.42 9.74 -8.59
C VAL A 22 -5.66 8.42 -8.76
N LEU A 23 -4.62 8.36 -9.58
CA LEU A 23 -3.79 7.17 -9.74
C LEU A 23 -3.15 6.74 -8.41
N GLY A 24 -2.68 7.69 -7.60
CA GLY A 24 -2.15 7.44 -6.27
C GLY A 24 -3.19 6.89 -5.30
N MET A 25 -4.41 7.44 -5.29
CA MET A 25 -5.51 6.95 -4.45
C MET A 25 -6.01 5.57 -4.91
N PHE A 26 -6.14 5.34 -6.22
CA PHE A 26 -6.44 4.01 -6.78
C PHE A 26 -5.32 3.01 -6.48
N GLY A 27 -4.06 3.47 -6.51
CA GLY A 27 -2.89 2.71 -6.07
C GLY A 27 -2.97 2.37 -4.59
N LYS A 28 -3.37 3.31 -3.72
CA LYS A 28 -3.60 3.12 -2.28
C LYS A 28 -4.90 2.36 -1.96
N LEU A 29 -5.73 2.00 -2.93
CA LEU A 29 -6.85 1.06 -2.74
C LEU A 29 -6.50 -0.35 -3.23
N ARG A 30 -5.65 -0.45 -4.26
CA ARG A 30 -5.04 -1.73 -4.69
C ARG A 30 -3.96 -2.20 -3.73
N ALA A 31 -3.02 -1.33 -3.35
CA ALA A 31 -1.94 -1.60 -2.42
C ALA A 31 -2.41 -2.15 -1.06
N PRO A 32 -3.41 -1.63 -0.33
CA PRO A 32 -3.84 -2.23 0.93
C PRO A 32 -4.43 -3.60 0.72
N ARG A 33 -5.04 -3.96 -0.43
CA ARG A 33 -5.46 -5.35 -0.66
C ARG A 33 -4.26 -6.28 -0.90
N ILE A 34 -3.28 -5.84 -1.69
CA ILE A 34 -2.11 -6.67 -2.05
C ILE A 34 -1.14 -6.76 -0.85
N VAL A 35 -0.91 -5.64 -0.15
CA VAL A 35 -0.06 -5.50 1.03
C VAL A 35 -0.72 -6.09 2.28
N ARG A 36 -2.05 -5.95 2.49
CA ARG A 36 -2.73 -6.68 3.58
C ARG A 36 -2.62 -8.18 3.38
N ARG A 37 -2.83 -8.69 2.16
CA ARG A 37 -2.59 -10.13 1.88
C ARG A 37 -1.16 -10.54 2.20
N ALA A 38 -0.16 -9.72 1.87
CA ALA A 38 1.22 -10.01 2.25
C ALA A 38 1.41 -10.03 3.78
N GLN A 39 0.82 -9.07 4.51
CA GLN A 39 0.82 -9.05 5.97
C GLN A 39 0.07 -10.23 6.60
N ASP A 40 -1.08 -10.64 6.06
CA ASP A 40 -1.85 -11.80 6.54
C ASP A 40 -1.05 -13.09 6.37
N ARG A 41 -0.35 -13.22 5.23
CA ARG A 41 0.57 -14.35 4.99
C ARG A 41 1.76 -14.33 5.94
N LEU A 42 2.34 -13.15 6.21
CA LEU A 42 3.45 -13.00 7.14
C LEU A 42 3.02 -13.26 8.61
N SER A 43 1.83 -12.79 9.00
CA SER A 43 1.23 -13.02 10.31
C SER A 43 0.83 -14.48 10.50
N SER A 44 0.31 -15.14 9.46
CA SER A 44 0.02 -16.58 9.48
C SER A 44 1.27 -17.44 9.51
N ALA A 45 2.40 -16.95 8.97
CA ALA A 45 3.72 -17.58 9.12
C ALA A 45 4.39 -17.25 10.46
N LYS A 46 3.69 -16.53 11.36
CA LYS A 46 4.17 -16.15 12.68
C LYS A 46 3.57 -17.08 13.71
N CYS A 47 4.40 -17.56 14.62
CA CYS A 47 3.96 -18.45 15.68
C CYS A 47 3.06 -17.68 16.66
N PRO A 48 1.80 -18.08 16.89
CA PRO A 48 0.82 -17.31 17.66
C PRO A 48 1.18 -17.17 19.15
N ARG A 49 2.01 -18.08 19.68
CA ARG A 49 2.47 -18.09 21.07
C ARG A 49 3.62 -17.12 21.34
N CYS A 50 4.58 -17.01 20.43
CA CYS A 50 5.81 -16.27 20.68
C CYS A 50 6.14 -15.17 19.66
N GLY A 51 5.30 -14.99 18.62
CA GLY A 51 5.40 -13.90 17.65
C GLY A 51 6.62 -14.00 16.72
N LYS A 52 7.33 -15.13 16.68
CA LYS A 52 8.47 -15.34 15.76
C LYS A 52 8.00 -15.87 14.41
N TYR A 53 8.66 -15.47 13.33
CA TYR A 53 8.41 -16.03 12.00
C TYR A 53 8.93 -17.47 11.93
N THR A 54 8.03 -18.42 11.68
CA THR A 54 8.32 -19.84 11.49
C THR A 54 8.48 -20.11 10.00
N PHE A 55 9.62 -19.72 9.44
CA PHE A 55 9.98 -20.03 8.06
C PHE A 55 10.37 -21.52 7.93
N GLY A 56 9.37 -22.40 7.84
CA GLY A 56 9.59 -23.84 7.62
C GLY A 56 10.27 -24.60 8.76
N LYS A 57 10.36 -23.98 9.96
CA LYS A 57 10.90 -24.61 11.18
C LYS A 57 9.77 -24.88 12.17
N SER A 58 9.79 -26.03 12.84
CA SER A 58 8.93 -26.28 13.99
C SER A 58 9.22 -25.24 15.06
N CYS A 59 8.18 -24.56 15.52
CA CYS A 59 8.30 -23.45 16.43
C CYS A 59 8.77 -23.94 17.82
N ASP A 60 10.03 -23.70 18.17
CA ASP A 60 10.62 -24.08 19.46
C ASP A 60 10.21 -23.10 20.59
N CYS A 61 8.92 -22.72 20.70
CA CYS A 61 8.43 -21.95 21.86
C CYS A 61 8.40 -22.86 23.11
N LYS A 62 9.54 -23.41 23.52
CA LYS A 62 9.71 -24.08 24.80
C LYS A 62 9.86 -23.01 25.88
N GLY A 63 8.74 -22.62 26.50
CA GLY A 63 8.78 -21.84 27.75
C GLY A 63 8.48 -20.33 27.67
N ARG A 64 7.41 -19.92 26.99
CA ARG A 64 6.70 -18.69 27.40
C ARG A 64 5.27 -19.05 27.80
N GLY A 65 5.11 -19.22 29.11
CA GLY A 65 3.82 -19.12 29.79
C GLY A 65 3.33 -17.68 29.77
#